data_AF-A0A1F6U4M1-F1
#
_entry.id   AF-A0A1F6U4M1-F1
#
_cell.length_a   1.000
_cell.length_b   1.000
_cell.length_c   1.000
_cell.angle_alpha   90.00
_cell.angle_beta   90.00
_cell.angle_gamma   90.00
#
_symmetry.space_group_name_H-M   'P 1'
#
loop_
_entity.id
_entity.type
_entity.pdbx_description
1 polymer ?
#
loop_
_entity_poly.entity_id
_entity_poly.type
_entity_poly.pdbx_seq_one_letter_code
_entity_poly.pdbx_strand_id
1 'polypeptide(L)'
;MVACPEDERAALVAAAGYLDKKMREIQATGKVIGTERTAVMAALNIAHEFLDLRTRGGMAVDTVQKIKFLQTKIDAALRWDAQTRQ
;
A
#
# COMPACT_ATOMS: atom_id res chain seq x y z
N MET A 1 13.63 -20.81 13.50
CA MET A 1 13.88 -19.74 14.49
C MET A 1 13.99 -18.45 13.71
N VAL A 2 13.22 -17.42 14.06
CA VAL A 2 13.30 -16.10 13.41
C VAL A 2 13.96 -15.17 14.43
N ALA A 3 15.09 -14.55 14.05
CA ALA A 3 15.69 -13.52 14.87
C ALA A 3 14.76 -12.31 14.91
N CYS A 4 14.37 -11.87 16.12
CA CYS A 4 13.41 -10.79 16.31
C CYS A 4 13.85 -9.94 17.50
N PRO A 5 14.35 -8.72 17.26
CA PRO A 5 14.54 -7.70 18.28
C PRO A 5 13.24 -7.44 19.07
N GLU A 6 13.33 -7.03 20.33
CA GLU A 6 12.13 -6.83 21.17
C GLU A 6 11.17 -5.77 20.60
N ASP A 7 11.71 -4.73 19.96
CA ASP A 7 10.96 -3.65 19.31
C ASP A 7 10.25 -4.09 18.02
N GLU A 8 10.76 -5.13 17.35
CA GLU A 8 10.14 -5.67 16.13
C GLU A 8 9.10 -6.77 16.42
N ARG A 9 9.01 -7.25 17.66
CA ARG A 9 8.15 -8.39 18.03
C ARG A 9 6.70 -8.18 17.66
N ALA A 10 6.15 -6.99 17.93
CA ALA A 10 4.76 -6.69 17.62
C ALA A 10 4.50 -6.73 16.10
N ALA A 11 5.42 -6.17 15.30
CA ALA A 11 5.32 -6.17 13.85
C ALA A 11 5.45 -7.60 13.28
N LEU A 12 6.38 -8.41 13.81
CA LEU A 12 6.54 -9.80 13.37
C LEU A 12 5.32 -10.65 13.70
N VAL A 13 4.72 -10.48 14.88
CA VAL A 13 3.47 -11.16 15.26
C VAL A 13 2.32 -10.78 14.33
N ALA A 14 2.20 -9.49 13.99
CA ALA A 14 1.20 -9.03 13.03
C ALA A 14 1.42 -9.63 11.64
N ALA A 15 2.66 -9.67 11.15
CA ALA A 15 3.01 -10.29 9.88
C ALA A 15 2.71 -11.81 9.86
N ALA A 16 3.01 -12.52 10.94
CA ALA A 16 2.68 -13.93 11.08
C ALA A 16 1.16 -14.19 11.08
N GLY A 17 0.39 -13.35 11.78
CA GLY A 17 -1.07 -13.41 11.76
C GLY A 17 -1.65 -13.14 10.37
N TYR A 18 -1.04 -12.21 9.62
CA TYR A 18 -1.45 -11.94 8.25
C TYR A 18 -1.18 -13.13 7.31
N LEU A 19 0.01 -13.74 7.43
CA LEU A 19 0.36 -14.94 6.68
C LEU A 19 -0.60 -16.10 6.99
N ASP A 20 -0.88 -16.38 8.26
CA ASP A 20 -1.81 -17.45 8.67
C ASP A 20 -3.20 -17.25 8.05
N LYS A 21 -3.73 -16.03 8.09
CA LYS A 21 -5.01 -15.68 7.47
C LYS A 21 -5.00 -16.00 5.96
N LYS A 22 -3.97 -15.55 5.23
CA LYS A 22 -3.83 -15.81 3.79
C LYS A 22 -3.71 -17.31 3.48
N MET A 23 -2.97 -18.07 4.29
CA MET A 23 -2.85 -19.51 4.14
C MET A 23 -4.20 -20.21 4.34
N ARG A 24 -4.99 -19.81 5.35
CA ARG A 24 -6.35 -20.35 5.58
C ARG A 24 -7.31 -20.02 4.46
N GLU A 25 -7.27 -18.80 3.93
CA GLU A 25 -8.07 -18.39 2.77
C GLU A 25 -7.78 -19.28 1.55
N ILE A 26 -6.51 -19.54 1.28
CA ILE A 26 -6.09 -20.41 0.15
C ILE A 26 -6.54 -21.86 0.38
N GLN A 27 -6.36 -22.39 1.60
CA GLN A 27 -6.82 -23.74 1.94
C GLN A 27 -8.34 -23.87 1.79
N ALA A 28 -9.11 -22.86 2.21
CA ALA A 28 -10.57 -22.84 2.11
C ALA A 28 -11.07 -22.93 0.65
N THR A 29 -10.26 -22.52 -0.34
CA THR A 29 -10.64 -22.69 -1.75
C THR A 29 -10.65 -24.15 -2.21
N GLY A 30 -9.94 -25.05 -1.51
CA GLY A 30 -9.75 -26.44 -1.91
C GLY A 30 -8.91 -26.64 -3.19
N LYS A 31 -8.43 -25.57 -3.83
CA LYS A 31 -7.71 -25.63 -5.12
C LYS A 31 -6.23 -26.00 -4.97
N VAL A 32 -5.67 -25.80 -3.78
CA VAL A 32 -4.24 -26.01 -3.50
C VAL A 32 -4.11 -27.07 -2.40
N ILE A 33 -3.47 -28.19 -2.73
CA ILE A 33 -3.22 -29.28 -1.79
C ILE A 33 -1.78 -29.20 -1.31
N GLY A 34 -1.59 -29.23 0.02
CA GLY A 34 -0.29 -29.26 0.69
C GLY A 34 0.10 -27.94 1.36
N THR A 35 0.66 -28.04 2.56
CA THR A 35 1.03 -26.89 3.41
C THR A 35 2.13 -26.04 2.80
N GLU A 36 3.16 -26.66 2.23
CA GLU A 36 4.27 -25.94 1.57
C GLU A 36 3.77 -25.12 0.37
N ARG A 37 2.95 -25.73 -0.50
CA ARG A 37 2.38 -25.02 -1.65
C ARG A 37 1.45 -23.88 -1.22
N THR A 38 0.68 -24.10 -0.15
CA THR A 38 -0.15 -23.05 0.45
C THR A 38 0.71 -21.89 0.95
N ALA A 39 1.82 -22.17 1.64
CA ALA A 39 2.73 -21.15 2.15
C ALA A 39 3.37 -20.33 1.03
N VAL A 40 3.83 -20.99 -0.04
CA VAL A 40 4.40 -20.31 -1.22
C VAL A 40 3.36 -19.43 -1.90
N MET A 41 2.14 -19.92 -2.11
CA MET A 41 1.05 -19.14 -2.72
C MET A 41 0.64 -17.96 -1.85
N ALA A 42 0.57 -18.14 -0.53
CA ALA A 42 0.30 -17.03 0.40
C ALA A 42 1.41 -15.97 0.33
N ALA A 43 2.68 -16.38 0.34
CA ALA A 43 3.81 -15.46 0.21
C ALA A 43 3.79 -14.68 -1.12
N LEU A 44 3.48 -15.35 -2.24
CA LEU A 44 3.34 -14.70 -3.55
C LEU A 44 2.21 -13.67 -3.57
N ASN A 45 1.05 -14.00 -2.99
CA ASN A 45 -0.08 -13.08 -2.91
C ASN A 45 0.26 -11.84 -2.08
N ILE A 46 0.92 -12.02 -0.93
CA ILE A 46 1.35 -10.93 -0.06
C ILE A 46 2.38 -10.04 -0.77
N ALA A 47 3.35 -10.64 -1.45
CA ALA A 47 4.34 -9.88 -2.22
C ALA A 47 3.69 -9.09 -3.36
N HIS A 48 2.69 -9.67 -4.04
CA HIS A 48 1.93 -8.97 -5.07
C HIS A 48 1.17 -7.76 -4.52
N GLU A 49 0.46 -7.92 -3.39
CA GLU A 49 -0.24 -6.83 -2.72
C GLU A 49 0.72 -5.71 -2.30
N PHE A 50 1.90 -6.05 -1.76
CA PHE A 50 2.91 -5.06 -1.40
C PHE A 50 3.41 -4.27 -2.62
N LEU A 51 3.67 -4.94 -3.75
CA LEU A 51 4.09 -4.29 -4.99
C LEU A 51 2.97 -3.43 -5.61
N ASP A 52 1.73 -3.89 -5.55
CA ASP A 52 0.54 -3.12 -6.00
C ASP A 52 0.36 -1.88 -5.12
N LEU A 53 0.45 -2.01 -3.79
CA LEU A 53 0.45 -0.86 -2.87
C LEU A 53 1.59 0.11 -3.16
N ARG A 54 2.79 -0.36 -3.46
CA ARG A 54 3.92 0.52 -3.80
C ARG A 54 3.69 1.26 -5.12
N THR A 55 3.04 0.59 -6.07
CA THR A 55 2.69 1.16 -7.37
C THR A 55 1.56 2.20 -7.25
N ARG A 56 0.57 1.95 -6.40
CA ARG A 56 -0.57 2.86 -6.15
C ARG A 56 -0.27 3.95 -5.12
N GLY A 57 0.67 3.70 -4.22
CA GLY A 57 1.05 4.53 -3.08
C GLY A 57 2.15 5.54 -3.35
N GLY A 58 2.84 5.46 -4.49
CA GLY A 58 3.46 6.67 -5.06
C GLY A 58 2.33 7.66 -5.32
N MET A 59 2.41 8.88 -4.75
CA MET A 59 1.36 9.91 -4.81
C MET A 59 0.54 9.74 -6.08
N ALA A 60 -0.73 9.32 -5.93
CA ALA A 60 -1.58 9.05 -7.07
C ALA A 60 -1.39 10.19 -8.05
N VAL A 61 -0.98 9.90 -9.29
CA VAL A 61 -0.64 10.93 -10.28
C VAL A 61 -1.75 11.99 -10.33
N ASP A 62 -2.99 11.55 -10.13
CA ASP A 62 -4.18 12.38 -9.92
C ASP A 62 -4.07 13.40 -8.76
N THR A 63 -3.60 13.01 -7.57
CA THR A 63 -3.34 13.93 -6.44
C THR A 63 -2.29 14.97 -6.80
N VAL A 64 -1.21 14.59 -7.48
CA VAL A 64 -0.17 15.54 -7.92
C VAL A 64 -0.73 16.53 -8.95
N GLN A 65 -1.54 16.04 -9.90
CA GLN A 65 -2.21 16.87 -10.89
C GLN A 65 -3.22 17.83 -10.25
N LYS A 66 -4.01 17.35 -9.26
CA LYS A 66 -4.94 18.16 -8.48
C LYS A 66 -4.23 19.26 -7.70
N ILE A 67 -3.09 18.95 -7.07
CA ILE A 67 -2.27 19.95 -6.36
C ILE A 67 -1.77 21.02 -7.35
N LYS A 68 -1.24 20.61 -8.50
CA LYS A 68 -0.79 21.55 -9.55
C LYS A 68 -1.93 22.43 -10.07
N PHE A 69 -3.10 21.85 -10.29
CA PHE A 69 -4.28 22.60 -10.72
C PHE A 69 -4.73 23.64 -9.70
N LEU A 70 -4.74 23.26 -8.41
CA LEU A 70 -5.04 24.18 -7.32
C LEU A 70 -3.99 25.30 -7.24
N GLN A 71 -2.71 24.99 -7.37
CA GLN A 71 -1.63 25.99 -7.44
C GLN A 71 -1.87 26.99 -8.57
N THR A 72 -2.16 26.53 -9.79
CA THR A 72 -2.43 27.43 -10.93
C THR A 72 -3.63 28.34 -10.69
N LYS A 73 -4.69 27.84 -10.04
CA LYS A 73 -5.86 28.65 -9.69
C LYS A 73 -5.54 29.72 -8.63
N ILE A 74 -4.75 29.36 -7.62
CA ILE A 74 -4.30 30.30 -6.59
C ILE A 74 -3.44 31.40 -7.24
N ASP A 75 -2.48 31.02 -8.08
CA ASP A 75 -1.61 31.98 -8.79
C ASP A 75 -2.42 32.93 -9.68
N ALA A 76 -3.42 32.41 -10.40
CA ALA A 76 -4.31 33.22 -11.23
C ALA A 76 -5.14 34.20 -10.39
N ALA A 77 -5.69 33.75 -9.25
CA ALA A 77 -6.47 34.60 -8.35
C ALA A 77 -5.61 35.70 -7.70
N LEU A 78 -4.38 35.37 -7.29
CA LEU A 78 -3.42 36.34 -6.73
C LEU A 78 -3.03 37.40 -7.76
N ARG A 79 -2.83 37.01 -9.02
CA ARG A 79 -2.56 37.96 -10.12
C ARG A 79 -3.75 38.89 -10.37
N TRP A 80 -4.97 38.34 -10.37
CA TRP A 80 -6.19 39.14 -10.53
C TRP A 80 -6.38 40.16 -9.40
N ASP A 81 -6.20 39.75 -8.14
CA ASP A 81 -6.32 40.67 -6.98
C ASP A 81 -5.27 41.79 -7.03
N ALA A 82 -4.04 41.48 -7.44
CA ALA A 82 -2.99 42.49 -7.64
C ALA A 82 -3.34 43.50 -8.75
N GLN A 83 -4.06 43.07 -9.78
CA GLN A 83 -4.44 43.88 -10.95
C GLN A 83 -5.73 44.69 -10.71
N THR A 84 -6.57 44.26 -9.78
CA THR A 84 -7.83 44.96 -9.40
C THR A 84 -7.58 46.09 -8.39
N ARG A 85 -6.41 46.12 -7.73
CA ARG A 85 -6.00 47.17 -6.77
C ARG A 85 -5.17 48.31 -7.39
N GLN A 86 -4.89 48.27 -8.69
CA GLN A 86 -4.35 49.39 -9.47
C GLN A 86 -5.47 50.09 -10.24
#